data_AF-A0A3D4VVI3-F1
#
_entry.id   AF-A0A3D4VVI3-F1
#
_cell.length_a   1.000
_cell.length_b   1.000
_cell.length_c   1.000
_cell.angle_alpha   90.00
_cell.angle_beta   90.00
_cell.angle_gamma   90.00
#
_symmetry.space_group_name_H-M   'P 1'
#
loop_
_entity.id
_entity.type
_entity.pdbx_description
1 polymer ?
#
loop_
_entity_poly.entity_id
_entity_poly.type
_entity_poly.pdbx_seq_one_letter_code
_entity_poly.pdbx_strand_id
1 'polypeptide(L)'
;MNEVTVRNLEVIENEIIQLKEQTARNIIMIGQALIEAKNQLNHGEWGTWLEEKFDFTQRTANKFMQLATTFNVSNSNSLSNLGQTKLFLLMDIADENRDIFLEENDVETMTTRELKQKINNFKNVSNELERDYNVYDVNISELKEFPNHEKYFPNIVGQEYIKFLRSIEDVGVVEPIVITQDKIIVSGHQRVRACKDLGIEIIPAYYFYYDKTKNDSYEKELFSWFCSGNCMRGQMEYYREAKKHLDKMK
;
A
#
# COMPACT_ATOMS: atom_id res chain seq x y z
N MET A 1 -41.52 35.39 23.37
CA MET A 1 -40.96 34.12 23.90
C MET A 1 -40.58 33.32 22.67
N ASN A 2 -39.30 33.28 22.30
CA ASN A 2 -38.88 32.52 21.12
C ASN A 2 -38.87 31.04 21.52
N GLU A 3 -39.78 30.28 20.93
CA GLU A 3 -39.72 28.82 20.96
C GLU A 3 -38.39 28.39 20.31
N VAL A 4 -37.46 27.90 21.13
CA VAL A 4 -36.26 27.24 20.62
C VAL A 4 -36.74 25.94 20.00
N THR A 5 -36.84 25.91 18.68
CA THR A 5 -37.11 24.71 17.92
C THR A 5 -36.00 23.70 18.18
N VAL A 6 -36.32 22.63 18.91
CA VAL A 6 -35.39 21.55 19.19
C VAL A 6 -35.04 20.88 17.86
N ARG A 7 -33.77 20.96 17.46
CA ARG A 7 -33.29 20.36 16.20
C ARG A 7 -33.42 18.84 16.29
N ASN A 8 -33.90 18.22 15.21
CA ASN A 8 -33.97 16.77 15.08
C ASN A 8 -32.55 16.17 15.18
N LEU A 9 -32.39 15.09 15.97
CA LEU A 9 -31.10 14.42 16.19
C LEU A 9 -30.44 13.97 14.88
N GLU A 10 -31.20 13.45 13.92
CA GLU A 10 -30.72 13.02 12.60
C GLU A 10 -30.14 14.21 11.79
N VAL A 11 -30.71 15.41 11.95
CA VAL A 11 -30.18 16.62 11.31
C VAL A 11 -28.84 17.03 11.93
N ILE A 12 -28.72 16.93 13.26
CA ILE A 12 -27.47 17.21 13.97
C ILE A 12 -26.39 16.18 13.58
N GLU A 13 -26.76 14.90 13.49
CA GLU A 13 -25.85 13.82 13.09
C GLU A 13 -25.31 14.04 11.68
N ASN A 14 -26.18 14.33 10.72
CA ASN A 14 -25.78 14.63 9.35
C ASN A 14 -24.90 15.88 9.27
N GLU A 15 -25.18 16.93 10.04
CA GLU A 15 -24.34 18.13 10.13
C GLU A 15 -22.93 17.79 10.66
N ILE A 16 -22.83 16.98 11.72
CA ILE A 16 -21.54 16.54 12.29
C ILE A 16 -20.76 15.74 11.25
N ILE A 17 -21.42 14.86 10.49
CA ILE A 17 -20.79 14.09 9.41
C ILE A 17 -20.22 15.05 8.37
N GLN A 18 -21.04 15.96 7.83
CA GLN A 18 -20.61 16.94 6.82
C GLN A 18 -19.44 17.80 7.28
N LEU A 19 -19.45 18.28 8.53
CA LEU A 19 -18.35 19.07 9.09
C LEU A 19 -17.04 18.27 9.16
N LYS A 20 -17.11 16.96 9.46
CA LYS A 20 -15.93 16.08 9.46
C LYS A 20 -15.37 15.87 8.06
N GLU A 21 -16.23 15.69 7.06
CA GLU A 21 -15.84 15.55 5.65
C GLU A 21 -15.18 16.84 5.13
N GLN A 22 -15.80 18.00 5.39
CA GLN A 22 -15.25 19.29 5.02
C GLN A 22 -13.89 19.54 5.66
N THR A 23 -13.72 19.15 6.93
CA THR A 23 -12.44 19.27 7.63
C THR A 23 -11.34 18.45 6.96
N ALA A 24 -11.64 17.21 6.56
CA ALA A 24 -10.70 16.36 5.84
C ALA A 24 -10.30 16.96 4.48
N ARG A 25 -11.27 17.48 3.71
CA ARG A 25 -11.00 18.20 2.46
C ARG A 25 -10.11 19.41 2.67
N ASN A 26 -10.42 20.23 3.67
CA ASN A 26 -9.64 21.43 3.99
C ASN A 26 -8.18 21.08 4.31
N ILE A 27 -7.92 19.97 5.01
CA ILE A 27 -6.56 19.52 5.33
C ILE A 27 -5.77 19.15 4.07
N ILE A 28 -6.39 18.45 3.12
CA ILE A 28 -5.76 18.11 1.83
C ILE A 28 -5.44 19.40 1.06
N MET A 29 -6.38 20.35 1.00
CA MET A 29 -6.19 21.64 0.34
C MET A 29 -5.07 22.47 0.99
N ILE A 30 -5.00 22.48 2.33
CA ILE A 30 -3.89 23.11 3.07
C ILE A 30 -2.56 22.45 2.65
N GLY A 31 -2.52 21.12 2.57
CA GLY A 31 -1.33 20.40 2.10
C GLY A 31 -0.88 20.83 0.70
N GLN A 32 -1.82 21.01 -0.24
CA GLN A 32 -1.51 21.51 -1.59
C GLN A 32 -0.94 22.92 -1.57
N ALA A 33 -1.57 23.84 -0.83
CA ALA A 33 -1.09 25.21 -0.68
C ALA A 33 0.30 25.26 -0.02
N LEU A 34 0.58 24.37 0.94
CA LEU A 34 1.89 24.25 1.57
C LEU A 34 2.96 23.75 0.58
N ILE A 35 2.63 22.80 -0.30
CA ILE A 35 3.52 22.35 -1.38
C ILE A 35 3.84 23.50 -2.34
N GLU A 36 2.81 24.24 -2.76
CA GLU A 36 2.97 25.39 -3.64
C GLU A 36 3.87 26.47 -3.01
N ALA A 37 3.60 26.83 -1.74
CA ALA A 37 4.41 27.81 -1.01
C ALA A 37 5.86 27.35 -0.83
N LYS A 38 6.08 26.07 -0.49
CA LYS A 38 7.44 25.52 -0.30
C LYS A 38 8.27 25.58 -1.59
N ASN A 39 7.65 25.44 -2.76
CA ASN A 39 8.33 25.54 -4.06
C ASN A 39 8.76 26.98 -4.41
N GLN A 40 8.21 28.00 -3.74
CA GLN A 40 8.54 29.41 -3.96
C GLN A 40 9.62 29.92 -2.99
N LEU A 41 9.91 29.19 -1.92
CA LEU A 41 10.85 29.60 -0.86
C LEU A 41 12.25 29.05 -1.14
N ASN A 42 13.27 29.80 -0.71
CA ASN A 42 14.65 29.34 -0.83
C ASN A 42 14.98 28.25 0.21
N HIS A 43 16.05 27.49 -0.04
CA HIS A 43 16.54 26.51 0.92
C HIS A 43 16.84 27.17 2.29
N GLY A 44 16.26 26.63 3.35
CA GLY A 44 16.43 27.12 4.73
C GLY A 44 15.32 28.04 5.25
N GLU A 45 14.54 28.67 4.38
CA GLU A 45 13.49 29.63 4.79
C GLU A 45 12.18 28.96 5.24
N TRP A 46 11.97 27.70 4.83
CA TRP A 46 10.73 26.97 5.09
C TRP A 46 10.36 26.84 6.57
N GLY A 47 11.34 26.54 7.44
CA GLY A 47 11.09 26.36 8.87
C GLY A 47 10.62 27.66 9.53
N THR A 48 11.38 28.73 9.33
CA THR A 48 11.07 30.07 9.86
C THR A 48 9.74 30.60 9.34
N TRP A 49 9.46 30.44 8.04
CA TRP A 49 8.20 30.88 7.44
C TRP A 49 6.98 30.20 8.08
N LEU A 50 7.07 28.90 8.38
CA LEU A 50 6.00 28.19 9.05
C LEU A 50 5.76 28.70 10.47
N GLU A 51 6.83 28.84 11.27
CA GLU A 51 6.75 29.26 12.67
C GLU A 51 6.20 30.69 12.82
N GLU A 52 6.50 31.59 11.88
CA GLU A 52 6.04 32.98 11.93
C GLU A 52 4.62 33.18 11.41
N LYS A 53 4.14 32.33 10.49
CA LYS A 53 2.86 32.54 9.78
C LYS A 53 1.72 31.66 10.25
N PHE A 54 2.00 30.53 10.90
CA PHE A 54 0.98 29.54 11.23
C PHE A 54 1.13 28.96 12.64
N ASP A 55 -0.01 28.70 13.28
CA ASP A 55 -0.08 28.06 14.60
C ASP A 55 0.04 26.52 14.52
N PHE A 56 0.95 26.01 13.68
CA PHE A 56 1.22 24.57 13.61
C PHE A 56 2.69 24.27 13.31
N THR A 57 3.15 23.13 13.84
CA THR A 57 4.54 22.69 13.69
C THR A 57 4.88 22.30 12.24
N GLN A 58 6.17 22.34 11.90
CA GLN A 58 6.68 21.77 10.65
C GLN A 58 6.28 20.30 10.45
N ARG A 59 6.21 19.53 11.54
CA ARG A 59 5.72 18.14 11.50
C ARG A 59 4.27 18.06 11.02
N THR A 60 3.41 18.95 11.49
CA THR A 60 2.00 19.03 11.07
C THR A 60 1.90 19.43 9.60
N ALA A 61 2.65 20.47 9.20
CA ALA A 61 2.72 20.92 7.81
C ALA A 61 3.12 19.78 6.86
N ASN A 62 4.19 19.04 7.20
CA ASN A 62 4.65 17.90 6.42
C ASN A 62 3.59 16.81 6.29
N LYS A 63 2.83 16.52 7.36
CA LYS A 63 1.73 15.54 7.30
C LYS A 63 0.61 16.00 6.35
N PHE A 64 0.25 17.28 6.36
CA PHE A 64 -0.76 17.81 5.43
C PHE A 64 -0.28 17.72 3.98
N MET A 65 0.97 18.12 3.72
CA MET A 65 1.59 17.98 2.39
C MET A 65 1.61 16.52 1.93
N GLN A 66 1.95 15.59 2.82
CA GLN A 66 1.93 14.16 2.53
C GLN A 66 0.52 13.71 2.13
N LEU A 67 -0.51 14.07 2.92
CA LEU A 67 -1.91 13.79 2.56
C LEU A 67 -2.28 14.33 1.17
N ALA A 68 -1.84 15.54 0.84
CA ALA A 68 -2.05 16.15 -0.47
C ALA A 68 -1.38 15.39 -1.61
N THR A 69 -0.14 14.92 -1.41
CA THR A 69 0.56 14.10 -2.42
C THR A 69 -0.05 12.71 -2.57
N THR A 70 -0.54 12.13 -1.47
CA THR A 70 -1.07 10.76 -1.43
C THR A 70 -2.47 10.67 -2.02
N PHE A 71 -3.36 11.64 -1.71
CA PHE A 71 -4.80 11.54 -1.98
C PHE A 71 -5.32 12.56 -3.00
N ASN A 72 -4.51 12.90 -4.01
CA ASN A 72 -4.76 13.96 -5.01
C ASN A 72 -6.26 14.12 -5.38
N VAL A 73 -6.74 15.37 -5.43
CA VAL A 73 -8.17 15.76 -5.40
C VAL A 73 -9.01 15.04 -6.48
N SER A 74 -8.42 14.69 -7.61
CA SER A 74 -9.09 13.99 -8.72
C SER A 74 -9.52 12.54 -8.43
N ASN A 75 -8.90 11.86 -7.45
CA ASN A 75 -9.29 10.53 -6.95
C ASN A 75 -9.94 10.60 -5.55
N SER A 76 -10.17 11.82 -5.02
CA SER A 76 -10.40 12.09 -3.59
C SER A 76 -11.86 12.06 -3.12
N ASN A 77 -12.83 11.87 -4.02
CA ASN A 77 -14.24 11.98 -3.65
C ASN A 77 -14.70 10.89 -2.66
N SER A 78 -14.04 9.73 -2.65
CA SER A 78 -14.29 8.66 -1.66
C SER A 78 -13.55 8.93 -0.34
N LEU A 79 -12.24 9.19 -0.41
CA LEU A 79 -11.38 9.23 0.79
C LEU A 79 -11.51 10.53 1.60
N SER A 80 -11.98 11.62 0.99
CA SER A 80 -12.23 12.88 1.71
C SER A 80 -13.41 12.79 2.69
N ASN A 81 -14.25 11.74 2.59
CA ASN A 81 -15.39 11.54 3.49
C ASN A 81 -15.00 10.80 4.78
N LEU A 82 -13.74 10.36 4.91
CA LEU A 82 -13.26 9.53 6.04
C LEU A 82 -13.03 10.32 7.35
N GLY A 83 -12.90 11.65 7.26
CA GLY A 83 -12.50 12.49 8.38
C GLY A 83 -10.99 12.44 8.67
N GLN A 84 -10.48 13.50 9.32
CA GLN A 84 -9.04 13.73 9.58
C GLN A 84 -8.31 12.53 10.21
N THR A 85 -8.90 11.91 11.24
CA THR A 85 -8.24 10.85 12.01
C THR A 85 -8.00 9.59 11.19
N LYS A 86 -8.95 9.19 10.35
CA LYS A 86 -8.80 8.01 9.49
C LYS A 86 -7.74 8.25 8.41
N LEU A 87 -7.68 9.46 7.83
CA LEU A 87 -6.64 9.83 6.86
C LEU A 87 -5.23 9.73 7.46
N PHE A 88 -5.03 10.21 8.68
CA PHE A 88 -3.75 10.05 9.37
C PHE A 88 -3.40 8.58 9.61
N LEU A 89 -4.36 7.77 10.01
CA LEU A 89 -4.14 6.33 10.21
C LEU A 89 -3.76 5.63 8.90
N LEU A 90 -4.36 5.99 7.77
CA LEU A 90 -4.03 5.40 6.47
C LEU A 90 -2.61 5.75 5.99
N MET A 91 -2.01 6.85 6.46
CA MET A 91 -0.60 7.16 6.18
C MET A 91 0.37 6.25 6.92
N ASP A 92 -0.09 5.57 7.97
CA ASP A 92 0.74 4.61 8.68
C ASP A 92 0.96 3.32 7.84
N ILE A 93 0.21 3.14 6.75
CA ILE A 93 0.37 2.05 5.77
C ILE A 93 1.31 2.52 4.64
N ALA A 94 2.26 1.68 4.22
CA ALA A 94 3.12 1.93 3.07
C ALA A 94 2.29 2.19 1.80
N ASP A 95 2.78 3.08 0.93
CA ASP A 95 2.03 3.54 -0.25
C ASP A 95 1.56 2.40 -1.16
N GLU A 96 2.43 1.43 -1.41
CA GLU A 96 2.17 0.26 -2.25
C GLU A 96 1.08 -0.66 -1.70
N ASN A 97 0.94 -0.73 -0.37
CA ASN A 97 -0.01 -1.63 0.29
C ASN A 97 -1.32 -0.94 0.67
N ARG A 98 -1.39 0.40 0.56
CA ARG A 98 -2.57 1.18 0.95
C ARG A 98 -3.76 0.90 0.04
N ASP A 99 -3.53 0.77 -1.27
CA ASP A 99 -4.61 0.50 -2.23
C ASP A 99 -5.23 -0.88 -1.98
N ILE A 100 -4.41 -1.89 -1.69
CA ILE A 100 -4.86 -3.23 -1.29
C ILE A 100 -5.69 -3.14 0.00
N PHE A 101 -5.18 -2.42 1.01
CA PHE A 101 -5.89 -2.24 2.28
C PHE A 101 -7.27 -1.59 2.07
N LEU A 102 -7.36 -0.55 1.24
CA LEU A 102 -8.63 0.13 0.94
C LEU A 102 -9.59 -0.76 0.13
N GLU A 103 -9.08 -1.63 -0.75
CA GLU A 103 -9.88 -2.59 -1.51
C GLU A 103 -10.41 -3.75 -0.65
N GLU A 104 -9.69 -4.12 0.42
CA GLU A 104 -10.09 -5.16 1.36
C GLU A 104 -11.00 -4.68 2.49
N ASN A 105 -11.08 -3.36 2.69
CA ASN A 105 -11.71 -2.78 3.86
C ASN A 105 -12.60 -1.61 3.49
N ASP A 106 -13.87 -1.69 3.86
CA ASP A 106 -14.77 -0.54 3.83
C ASP A 106 -14.42 0.46 4.93
N VAL A 107 -13.38 1.27 4.68
CA VAL A 107 -12.86 2.25 5.65
C VAL A 107 -13.87 3.37 5.91
N GLU A 108 -14.80 3.61 5.00
CA GLU A 108 -15.85 4.64 5.13
C GLU A 108 -16.78 4.30 6.29
N THR A 109 -17.28 3.06 6.34
CA THR A 109 -18.24 2.62 7.37
C THR A 109 -17.60 2.22 8.70
N MET A 110 -16.31 1.84 8.71
CA MET A 110 -15.61 1.41 9.95
C MET A 110 -15.49 2.52 11.00
N THR A 111 -15.52 2.16 12.28
CA THR A 111 -15.13 3.07 13.36
C THR A 111 -13.61 3.29 13.38
N THR A 112 -13.14 4.40 13.95
CA THR A 112 -11.69 4.67 14.10
C THR A 112 -10.97 3.56 14.89
N ARG A 113 -11.66 2.95 15.86
CA ARG A 113 -11.10 1.85 16.66
C ARG A 113 -10.92 0.59 15.82
N GLU A 114 -11.92 0.21 15.04
CA GLU A 114 -11.84 -0.92 14.12
C GLU A 114 -10.77 -0.69 13.05
N LEU A 115 -10.71 0.51 12.47
CA LEU A 115 -9.66 0.88 11.51
C LEU A 115 -8.26 0.71 12.12
N LYS A 116 -8.04 1.20 13.34
CA LYS A 116 -6.74 1.05 14.03
C LYS A 116 -6.40 -0.42 14.27
N GLN A 117 -7.37 -1.24 14.66
CA GLN A 117 -7.17 -2.68 14.82
C GLN A 117 -6.84 -3.35 13.50
N LYS A 118 -7.55 -3.02 12.41
CA LYS A 118 -7.28 -3.57 11.08
C LYS A 118 -5.91 -3.16 10.55
N ILE A 119 -5.51 -1.90 10.75
CA ILE A 119 -4.17 -1.43 10.36
C ILE A 119 -3.08 -2.15 11.15
N ASN A 120 -3.26 -2.30 12.45
CA ASN A 120 -2.32 -3.07 13.27
C ASN A 120 -2.25 -4.53 12.82
N ASN A 121 -3.39 -5.18 12.56
CA ASN A 121 -3.41 -6.54 12.04
C ASN A 121 -2.79 -6.62 10.66
N PHE A 122 -3.00 -5.66 9.78
CA PHE A 122 -2.42 -5.63 8.44
C PHE A 122 -0.89 -5.47 8.48
N LYS A 123 -0.40 -4.61 9.38
CA LYS A 123 1.03 -4.45 9.70
C LYS A 123 1.63 -5.68 10.36
N ASN A 124 0.86 -6.33 11.23
CA ASN A 124 1.29 -7.56 11.91
C ASN A 124 1.25 -8.75 10.95
N VAL A 125 0.27 -8.89 10.07
CA VAL A 125 0.29 -9.91 8.99
C VAL A 125 1.54 -9.73 8.14
N SER A 126 1.92 -8.49 7.81
CA SER A 126 3.18 -8.21 7.13
C SER A 126 4.45 -8.43 7.98
N ASN A 127 4.35 -8.49 9.33
CA ASN A 127 5.48 -8.70 10.25
C ASN A 127 5.54 -10.07 10.97
N GLU A 128 4.43 -10.81 11.10
CA GLU A 128 4.23 -11.98 11.97
C GLU A 128 3.87 -13.27 11.21
N LEU A 129 3.87 -13.29 9.87
CA LEU A 129 3.77 -14.54 9.12
C LEU A 129 5.13 -14.91 8.53
N GLU A 130 5.93 -15.57 9.39
CA GLU A 130 6.97 -16.55 9.07
C GLU A 130 7.88 -16.24 7.86
N ARG A 131 8.37 -15.00 7.72
CA ARG A 131 9.50 -14.72 6.82
C ARG A 131 10.80 -14.86 7.57
N ASP A 132 11.70 -15.70 7.06
CA ASP A 132 13.09 -15.62 7.43
C ASP A 132 13.67 -14.36 6.79
N TYR A 133 13.98 -13.37 7.63
CA TYR A 133 14.57 -12.10 7.18
C TYR A 133 16.04 -12.23 6.77
N ASN A 134 16.64 -13.41 6.93
CA ASN A 134 17.94 -13.68 6.33
C ASN A 134 17.81 -13.75 4.80
N VAL A 135 18.76 -13.12 4.12
CA VAL A 135 18.89 -13.20 2.66
C VAL A 135 19.77 -14.40 2.33
N TYR A 136 19.29 -15.25 1.44
CA TYR A 136 20.00 -16.43 0.97
C TYR A 136 20.29 -16.34 -0.52
N ASP A 137 21.48 -16.75 -0.92
CA ASP A 137 21.83 -16.98 -2.31
C ASP A 137 21.20 -18.30 -2.78
N VAL A 138 20.28 -18.22 -3.74
CA VAL A 138 19.55 -19.39 -4.26
C VAL A 138 19.85 -19.58 -5.74
N ASN A 139 20.11 -20.83 -6.13
CA ASN A 139 20.30 -21.16 -7.53
C ASN A 139 18.97 -21.10 -8.29
N ILE A 140 18.95 -20.36 -9.40
CA ILE A 140 17.74 -20.13 -10.19
C ILE A 140 17.17 -21.42 -10.77
N SER A 141 18.02 -22.41 -11.06
CA SER A 141 17.57 -23.71 -11.61
C SER A 141 16.73 -24.54 -10.64
N GLU A 142 16.81 -24.26 -9.34
CA GLU A 142 16.01 -24.92 -8.30
C GLU A 142 14.60 -24.32 -8.15
N LEU A 143 14.39 -23.13 -8.69
CA LEU A 143 13.17 -22.36 -8.49
C LEU A 143 12.01 -22.90 -9.35
N LYS A 144 10.84 -23.00 -8.73
CA LYS A 144 9.58 -23.40 -9.35
C LYS A 144 8.68 -22.18 -9.50
N GLU A 145 8.06 -22.05 -10.66
CA GLU A 145 7.08 -20.98 -10.87
C GLU A 145 5.82 -21.20 -10.04
N PHE A 146 5.18 -20.08 -9.67
CA PHE A 146 3.87 -20.14 -9.06
C PHE A 146 2.85 -20.58 -10.13
N PRO A 147 1.96 -21.54 -9.84
CA PRO A 147 0.99 -22.02 -10.82
C PRO A 147 0.17 -20.89 -11.46
N ASN A 148 0.20 -20.80 -12.80
CA ASN A 148 -0.57 -19.82 -13.58
C ASN A 148 -0.33 -18.35 -13.17
N HIS A 149 0.86 -17.99 -12.69
CA HIS A 149 1.14 -16.62 -12.21
C HIS A 149 0.84 -15.54 -13.25
N GLU A 150 1.18 -15.79 -14.52
CA GLU A 150 1.01 -14.86 -15.63
C GLU A 150 -0.46 -14.50 -15.92
N LYS A 151 -1.39 -15.38 -15.52
CA LYS A 151 -2.83 -15.11 -15.65
C LYS A 151 -3.23 -13.92 -14.80
N TYR A 152 -2.64 -13.80 -13.62
CA TYR A 152 -2.99 -12.78 -12.65
C TYR A 152 -2.06 -11.57 -12.76
N PHE A 153 -0.76 -11.80 -12.91
CA PHE A 153 0.24 -10.74 -13.06
C PHE A 153 1.05 -11.01 -14.33
N PRO A 154 0.66 -10.40 -15.47
CA PRO A 154 1.25 -10.71 -16.76
C PRO A 154 2.70 -10.22 -16.86
N ASN A 155 3.44 -10.88 -17.74
CA ASN A 155 4.83 -10.57 -18.01
C ASN A 155 5.03 -9.16 -18.58
N ILE A 156 6.08 -8.48 -18.11
CA ILE A 156 6.57 -7.26 -18.77
C ILE A 156 7.15 -7.68 -20.13
N VAL A 157 6.83 -6.93 -21.18
CA VAL A 157 7.25 -7.20 -22.56
C VAL A 157 7.77 -5.93 -23.25
N GLY A 158 8.47 -6.11 -24.38
CA GLY A 158 8.91 -5.00 -25.23
C GLY A 158 9.93 -4.07 -24.58
N GLN A 159 9.81 -2.77 -24.84
CA GLN A 159 10.77 -1.76 -24.38
C GLN A 159 10.85 -1.67 -22.85
N GLU A 160 9.74 -1.87 -22.15
CA GLU A 160 9.72 -1.87 -20.68
C GLU A 160 10.51 -3.04 -20.11
N TYR A 161 10.47 -4.22 -20.76
CA TYR A 161 11.27 -5.35 -20.34
C TYR A 161 12.77 -5.12 -20.58
N ILE A 162 13.13 -4.49 -21.70
CA ILE A 162 14.53 -4.13 -22.00
C ILE A 162 15.07 -3.14 -20.96
N LYS A 163 14.27 -2.14 -20.55
CA LYS A 163 14.65 -1.23 -19.47
C LYS A 163 14.85 -1.96 -18.15
N PHE A 164 13.97 -2.91 -17.84
CA PHE A 164 14.07 -3.73 -16.63
C PHE A 164 15.33 -4.61 -16.62
N LEU A 165 15.67 -5.26 -17.75
CA LEU A 165 16.92 -6.02 -17.89
C LEU A 165 18.15 -5.14 -17.61
N ARG A 166 18.22 -3.94 -18.21
CA ARG A 166 19.32 -2.99 -17.98
C ARG A 166 19.42 -2.57 -16.52
N SER A 167 18.28 -2.41 -15.84
CA SER A 167 18.28 -2.13 -14.40
C SER A 167 18.92 -3.26 -13.60
N ILE A 168 18.65 -4.52 -13.95
CA ILE A 168 19.27 -5.67 -13.27
C ILE A 168 20.76 -5.77 -13.60
N GLU A 169 21.17 -5.47 -14.84
CA GLU A 169 22.60 -5.45 -15.21
C GLU A 169 23.38 -4.36 -14.47
N ASP A 170 22.79 -3.18 -14.26
CA ASP A 170 23.47 -2.03 -13.67
C ASP A 170 23.63 -2.14 -12.15
N VAL A 171 22.57 -2.56 -11.44
CA VAL A 171 22.54 -2.57 -9.97
C VAL A 171 22.26 -3.94 -9.34
N GLY A 172 22.05 -4.97 -10.16
CA GLY A 172 21.65 -6.30 -9.69
C GLY A 172 20.20 -6.37 -9.20
N VAL A 173 19.89 -7.46 -8.51
CA VAL A 173 18.60 -7.63 -7.84
C VAL A 173 18.65 -6.93 -6.47
N VAL A 174 18.10 -5.71 -6.42
CA VAL A 174 18.06 -4.90 -5.18
C VAL A 174 17.08 -5.48 -4.16
N GLU A 175 15.89 -5.87 -4.60
CA GLU A 175 14.88 -6.49 -3.74
C GLU A 175 14.92 -8.02 -3.91
N PRO A 176 15.27 -8.78 -2.85
CA PRO A 176 15.28 -10.24 -2.91
C PRO A 176 13.94 -10.82 -3.38
N ILE A 177 13.97 -12.03 -3.95
CA ILE A 177 12.76 -12.76 -4.26
C ILE A 177 12.18 -13.39 -2.99
N VAL A 178 10.89 -13.74 -2.99
CA VAL A 178 10.28 -14.48 -1.88
C VAL A 178 9.94 -15.87 -2.38
N ILE A 179 10.41 -16.90 -1.69
CA ILE A 179 10.19 -18.31 -2.06
C ILE A 179 9.69 -19.13 -0.89
N THR A 180 8.94 -20.20 -1.15
CA THR A 180 8.58 -21.19 -0.12
C THR A 180 9.74 -22.16 0.15
N GLN A 181 9.63 -23.00 1.19
CA GLN A 181 10.62 -24.07 1.45
C GLN A 181 10.74 -25.07 0.27
N ASP A 182 9.68 -25.21 -0.54
CA ASP A 182 9.67 -26.06 -1.74
C ASP A 182 10.20 -25.37 -3.01
N LYS A 183 10.81 -24.18 -2.85
CA LYS A 183 11.38 -23.34 -3.90
C LYS A 183 10.34 -22.77 -4.87
N ILE A 184 9.07 -22.67 -4.46
CA ILE A 184 8.04 -21.99 -5.27
C ILE A 184 8.23 -20.49 -5.10
N ILE A 185 8.33 -19.76 -6.21
CA ILE A 185 8.43 -18.30 -6.22
C ILE A 185 7.09 -17.71 -5.81
N VAL A 186 7.03 -17.01 -4.68
CA VAL A 186 5.84 -16.27 -4.21
C VAL A 186 5.86 -14.85 -4.75
N SER A 187 7.02 -14.21 -4.80
CA SER A 187 7.21 -12.86 -5.39
C SER A 187 8.56 -12.78 -6.09
N GLY A 188 8.59 -12.04 -7.20
CA GLY A 188 9.81 -11.77 -7.96
C GLY A 188 9.97 -12.59 -9.25
N HIS A 189 8.89 -13.11 -9.84
CA HIS A 189 8.92 -13.86 -11.10
C HIS A 189 9.62 -13.11 -12.23
N GLN A 190 9.37 -11.80 -12.37
CA GLN A 190 10.07 -10.96 -13.37
C GLN A 190 11.58 -10.89 -13.12
N ARG A 191 12.02 -10.82 -11.86
CA ARG A 191 13.45 -10.78 -11.50
C ARG A 191 14.13 -12.11 -11.82
N VAL A 192 13.48 -13.23 -11.50
CA VAL A 192 13.95 -14.56 -11.88
C VAL A 192 14.07 -14.69 -13.39
N ARG A 193 13.03 -14.29 -14.14
CA ARG A 193 13.03 -14.30 -15.61
C ARG A 193 14.16 -13.43 -16.18
N ALA A 194 14.32 -12.21 -15.69
CA ALA A 194 15.40 -11.30 -16.09
C ALA A 194 16.78 -11.91 -15.82
N CYS A 195 16.99 -12.50 -14.65
CA CYS A 195 18.26 -13.16 -14.32
C CYS A 195 18.54 -14.36 -15.25
N LYS A 196 17.52 -15.16 -15.59
CA LYS A 196 17.65 -16.25 -16.57
C LYS A 196 18.10 -15.71 -17.94
N ASP A 197 17.45 -14.65 -18.43
CA ASP A 197 17.75 -14.05 -19.73
C ASP A 197 19.15 -13.39 -19.76
N LEU A 198 19.65 -12.92 -18.61
CA LEU A 198 21.00 -12.36 -18.43
C LEU A 198 22.08 -13.41 -18.12
N GLY A 199 21.71 -14.69 -17.95
CA GLY A 199 22.66 -15.75 -17.58
C GLY A 199 23.16 -15.67 -16.13
N ILE A 200 22.45 -14.97 -15.25
CA ILE A 200 22.75 -14.92 -13.82
C ILE A 200 22.21 -16.20 -13.18
N GLU A 201 23.05 -16.95 -12.46
CA GLU A 201 22.67 -18.25 -11.89
C GLU A 201 22.17 -18.18 -10.45
N ILE A 202 22.56 -17.13 -9.71
CA ILE A 202 22.29 -16.97 -8.28
C ILE A 202 21.46 -15.71 -8.07
N ILE A 203 20.40 -15.82 -7.27
CA ILE A 203 19.52 -14.70 -6.94
C ILE A 203 19.29 -14.64 -5.41
N PRO A 204 19.32 -13.44 -4.81
CA PRO A 204 19.02 -13.29 -3.38
C PRO A 204 17.54 -13.56 -3.12
N ALA A 205 17.25 -14.33 -2.06
CA ALA A 205 15.90 -14.75 -1.70
C ALA A 205 15.65 -14.72 -0.19
N TYR A 206 14.42 -14.37 0.20
CA TYR A 206 13.83 -14.65 1.51
C TYR A 206 13.04 -15.96 1.46
N TYR A 207 13.11 -16.75 2.53
CA TYR A 207 12.21 -17.88 2.71
C TYR A 207 10.95 -17.45 3.44
N PHE A 208 9.82 -17.75 2.81
CA PHE A 208 8.53 -17.81 3.47
C PHE A 208 8.38 -19.21 4.07
N TYR A 209 8.54 -19.31 5.38
CA TYR A 209 8.28 -20.52 6.13
C TYR A 209 6.78 -20.63 6.38
N TYR A 210 6.30 -21.86 6.32
CA TYR A 210 4.90 -22.19 6.54
C TYR A 210 4.74 -23.66 6.92
N ASP A 211 4.01 -23.94 8.00
CA ASP A 211 3.67 -25.30 8.41
C ASP A 211 2.48 -25.86 7.60
N LYS A 212 2.80 -26.57 6.51
CA LYS A 212 1.81 -27.24 5.66
C LYS A 212 1.00 -28.33 6.37
N THR A 213 1.53 -28.89 7.46
CA THR A 213 0.95 -30.09 8.08
C THR A 213 -0.22 -29.79 9.00
N LYS A 214 -0.45 -28.51 9.32
CA LYS A 214 -1.48 -28.06 10.26
C LYS A 214 -2.52 -27.13 9.66
N ASN A 215 -2.47 -26.85 8.36
CA ASN A 215 -3.36 -25.87 7.73
C ASN A 215 -3.95 -26.37 6.41
N ASP A 216 -5.22 -26.76 6.46
CA ASP A 216 -6.02 -27.15 5.29
C ASP A 216 -6.22 -26.01 4.28
N SER A 217 -5.89 -24.76 4.64
CA SER A 217 -6.02 -23.57 3.80
C SER A 217 -4.68 -23.06 3.23
N TYR A 218 -3.60 -23.84 3.32
CA TYR A 218 -2.27 -23.47 2.81
C TYR A 218 -2.31 -22.90 1.38
N GLU A 219 -3.00 -23.56 0.46
CA GLU A 219 -3.06 -23.11 -0.94
C GLU A 219 -3.70 -21.73 -1.08
N LYS A 220 -4.77 -21.49 -0.32
CA LYS A 220 -5.50 -20.22 -0.30
C LYS A 220 -4.64 -19.12 0.32
N GLU A 221 -3.99 -19.39 1.43
CA GLU A 221 -3.08 -18.43 2.07
C GLU A 221 -1.89 -18.12 1.17
N LEU A 222 -1.22 -19.13 0.61
CA LEU A 222 -0.13 -18.97 -0.33
C LEU A 222 -0.55 -18.14 -1.56
N PHE A 223 -1.76 -18.36 -2.08
CA PHE A 223 -2.30 -17.55 -3.17
C PHE A 223 -2.59 -16.11 -2.75
N SER A 224 -3.08 -15.88 -1.53
CA SER A 224 -3.26 -14.54 -0.97
C SER A 224 -1.93 -13.77 -0.89
N TRP A 225 -0.86 -14.45 -0.46
CA TRP A 225 0.50 -13.90 -0.44
C TRP A 225 1.03 -13.56 -1.81
N PHE A 226 0.82 -14.45 -2.78
CA PHE A 226 1.14 -14.18 -4.18
C PHE A 226 0.39 -12.94 -4.69
N CYS A 227 -0.91 -12.81 -4.43
CA CYS A 227 -1.70 -11.65 -4.85
C CYS A 227 -1.21 -10.34 -4.24
N SER A 228 -1.02 -10.30 -2.92
CA SER A 228 -0.59 -9.09 -2.22
C SER A 228 0.86 -8.71 -2.55
N GLY A 229 1.77 -9.70 -2.60
CA GLY A 229 3.20 -9.49 -2.84
C GLY A 229 3.60 -9.18 -4.28
N ASN A 230 2.68 -9.29 -5.25
CA ASN A 230 2.94 -8.95 -6.66
C ASN A 230 2.09 -7.78 -7.17
N CYS A 231 1.16 -7.25 -6.37
CA CYS A 231 0.39 -6.08 -6.75
C CYS A 231 1.23 -4.81 -6.58
N MET A 232 1.78 -4.32 -7.68
CA MET A 232 2.50 -3.04 -7.69
C MET A 232 1.53 -1.85 -7.78
N ARG A 233 2.02 -0.65 -7.47
CA ARG A 233 1.28 0.59 -7.65
C ARG A 233 0.76 0.70 -9.09
N GLY A 234 -0.56 0.89 -9.24
CA GLY A 234 -1.22 0.96 -10.55
C GLY A 234 -1.64 -0.38 -11.15
N GLN A 235 -1.42 -1.51 -10.46
CA GLN A 235 -1.82 -2.86 -10.91
C GLN A 235 -3.06 -3.40 -10.19
N MET A 236 -3.90 -2.51 -9.63
CA MET A 236 -5.08 -2.92 -8.86
C MET A 236 -6.11 -3.74 -9.67
N GLU A 237 -6.17 -3.56 -10.98
CA GLU A 237 -7.05 -4.38 -11.85
C GLU A 237 -6.66 -5.86 -11.82
N TYR A 238 -5.36 -6.15 -11.91
CA TYR A 238 -4.80 -7.49 -11.82
C TYR A 238 -5.05 -8.12 -10.46
N TYR A 239 -4.82 -7.35 -9.39
CA TYR A 239 -5.13 -7.80 -8.02
C TYR A 239 -6.62 -8.10 -7.84
N ARG A 240 -7.53 -7.27 -8.36
CA ARG A 240 -8.99 -7.53 -8.32
C ARG A 240 -9.37 -8.81 -9.05
N GLU A 241 -8.76 -9.09 -10.20
CA GLU A 241 -8.98 -10.35 -10.91
C GLU A 241 -8.48 -11.55 -10.10
N ALA A 242 -7.30 -11.45 -9.51
CA ALA A 242 -6.73 -12.49 -8.65
C ALA A 242 -7.60 -12.72 -7.41
N LYS A 243 -8.09 -11.66 -6.79
CA LYS A 243 -8.99 -11.70 -5.63
C LYS A 243 -10.29 -12.45 -5.91
N LYS A 244 -10.90 -12.28 -7.09
CA LYS A 244 -12.08 -13.08 -7.50
C LYS A 244 -11.82 -14.58 -7.51
N HIS A 245 -10.58 -15.01 -7.76
CA HIS A 245 -10.20 -16.42 -7.65
C HIS A 245 -9.97 -16.82 -6.20
N LEU A 246 -9.23 -15.99 -5.44
CA LEU A 246 -8.95 -16.20 -4.02
C LEU A 246 -10.22 -16.40 -3.19
N ASP A 247 -11.25 -15.57 -3.43
CA ASP A 247 -12.54 -15.63 -2.72
C ASP A 247 -13.31 -16.93 -2.99
N LYS A 248 -12.99 -17.64 -4.09
CA LYS A 248 -13.61 -18.93 -4.47
C LYS A 248 -12.82 -20.14 -3.97
N MET A 249 -11.56 -19.94 -3.53
CA MET A 249 -10.76 -21.01 -2.96
C MET A 249 -11.32 -21.39 -1.59
N LYS A 250 -11.42 -22.71 -1.34
CA LYS A 250 -11.86 -23.23 -0.04
C LYS A 250 -10.74 -23.06 0.98
#